data_AF-A0A1D2R8N0-F1
#
_entry.id   AF-A0A1D2R8N0-F1
#
_cell.length_a   1.000
_cell.length_b   1.000
_cell.length_c   1.000
_cell.angle_alpha   90.00
_cell.angle_beta   90.00
_cell.angle_gamma   90.00
#
_symmetry.space_group_name_H-M   'P 1'
#
loop_
_entity.id
_entity.type
_entity.pdbx_description
1 polymer ?
#
loop_
_entity_poly.entity_id
_entity_poly.type
_entity_poly.pdbx_seq_one_letter_code
_entity_poly.pdbx_strand_id
1 'polypeptide(L)'
;MEKEYKNIEELIKENLSTEEYEDTQELINELKNVRSRGYFTKKEFLKMAMWKSPRPKKWYLSNSEDKIIEISKKVFSTNYEKRKIELLTQPPTKLNGVKVPVASAILMLTDPQNYGVIDIRVWQVLYLYGSEAVRQL
;
A
#
# COMPACT_ATOMS: atom_id res chain seq x y z
N MET A 1 15.87 17.35 3.35
CA MET A 1 14.57 18.00 3.60
C MET A 1 14.77 18.96 4.75
N GLU A 2 14.34 20.20 4.58
CA GLU A 2 14.36 21.21 5.62
C GLU A 2 12.97 21.35 6.22
N LYS A 3 12.90 21.86 7.45
CA LYS A 3 11.63 22.02 8.17
C LYS A 3 11.03 23.38 7.84
N GLU A 4 9.98 23.38 7.03
CA GLU A 4 9.28 24.59 6.57
C GLU A 4 8.10 25.00 7.46
N TYR A 5 7.52 24.04 8.18
CA TYR A 5 6.37 24.26 9.07
C TYR A 5 6.77 24.08 10.54
N LYS A 6 5.99 24.62 11.48
CA LYS A 6 6.24 24.54 12.92
C LYS A 6 6.11 23.10 13.44
N ASN A 7 5.06 22.40 13.02
CA ASN A 7 4.70 21.05 13.45
C ASN A 7 3.95 20.28 12.34
N ILE A 8 3.63 19.01 12.59
CA ILE A 8 2.95 18.16 11.61
C ILE A 8 1.52 18.63 11.34
N GLU A 9 0.85 19.20 12.35
CA GLU A 9 -0.50 19.72 12.24
C GLU A 9 -0.58 20.89 11.25
N GLU A 10 0.37 21.82 11.31
CA GLU A 10 0.46 22.95 10.38
C GLU A 10 0.79 22.47 8.97
N LEU A 11 1.74 21.52 8.82
CA LEU A 11 2.05 20.92 7.52
C LEU A 11 0.79 20.31 6.88
N ILE A 12 0.02 19.52 7.65
CA ILE A 12 -1.21 18.89 7.17
C ILE A 12 -2.24 19.97 6.81
N LYS A 13 -2.48 20.95 7.69
CA LYS A 13 -3.48 22.01 7.46
C LYS A 13 -3.22 22.79 6.17
N GLU A 14 -1.96 23.12 5.88
CA GLU A 14 -1.59 23.96 4.74
C GLU A 14 -1.44 23.18 3.42
N ASN A 15 -1.26 21.85 3.46
CA ASN A 15 -0.93 21.05 2.27
C ASN A 15 -1.89 19.88 1.97
N LEU A 16 -2.83 19.55 2.87
CA LEU A 16 -3.72 18.42 2.65
C LEU A 16 -4.69 18.72 1.50
N SER A 17 -4.49 18.01 0.40
CA SER A 17 -5.51 17.85 -0.63
C SER A 17 -6.40 16.65 -0.29
N THR A 18 -7.71 16.85 -0.37
CA THR A 18 -8.70 15.75 -0.32
C THR A 18 -9.07 15.22 -1.70
N GLU A 19 -8.58 15.87 -2.76
CA GLU A 19 -8.78 15.41 -4.13
C GLU A 19 -7.73 14.35 -4.47
N GLU A 20 -8.19 13.20 -4.96
CA GLU A 20 -7.34 12.14 -5.47
C GLU A 20 -7.00 12.42 -6.94
N TYR A 21 -5.79 12.02 -7.36
CA TYR A 21 -5.40 12.14 -8.77
C TYR A 21 -6.30 11.28 -9.67
N GLU A 22 -6.71 11.81 -10.82
CA GLU A 22 -7.65 11.16 -11.74
C GLU A 22 -7.24 9.71 -12.07
N ASP A 23 -5.99 9.48 -12.48
CA ASP A 23 -5.45 8.15 -12.78
C ASP A 23 -5.54 7.17 -11.59
N THR A 24 -5.32 7.66 -10.36
CA THR A 24 -5.43 6.85 -9.14
C THR A 24 -6.90 6.55 -8.84
N GLN A 25 -7.78 7.53 -9.02
CA GLN A 25 -9.22 7.37 -8.83
C GLN A 25 -9.82 6.38 -9.84
N GLU A 26 -9.38 6.40 -11.10
CA GLU A 26 -9.75 5.40 -12.10
C GLU A 26 -9.32 3.99 -11.69
N LEU A 27 -8.09 3.84 -11.19
CA LEU A 27 -7.58 2.55 -10.72
C LEU A 27 -8.35 2.04 -9.50
N ILE A 28 -8.68 2.90 -8.54
CA ILE A 28 -9.54 2.57 -7.40
C ILE A 28 -10.92 2.10 -7.90
N ASN A 29 -11.50 2.80 -8.87
CA ASN A 29 -12.79 2.44 -9.45
C ASN A 29 -12.76 1.09 -10.17
N GLU A 30 -11.66 0.77 -10.87
CA GLU A 30 -11.46 -0.54 -11.48
C GLU A 30 -11.39 -1.65 -10.42
N LEU A 31 -10.75 -1.38 -9.28
CA LEU A 31 -10.50 -2.35 -8.21
C LEU A 31 -11.61 -2.45 -7.16
N LYS A 32 -12.68 -1.64 -7.26
CA LYS A 32 -13.75 -1.55 -6.25
C LYS A 32 -14.40 -2.89 -5.86
N ASN A 33 -14.41 -3.86 -6.77
CA ASN A 33 -15.00 -5.18 -6.55
C ASN A 33 -14.01 -6.21 -5.97
N VAL A 34 -12.72 -5.90 -5.89
CA VAL A 34 -11.69 -6.83 -5.42
C VAL A 34 -11.95 -7.27 -3.98
N ARG A 35 -12.24 -6.30 -3.10
CA ARG A 35 -12.49 -6.58 -1.68
C ARG A 35 -13.76 -7.39 -1.46
N SER A 36 -14.85 -7.04 -2.15
CA SER A 36 -16.12 -7.78 -2.06
C SER A 36 -16.01 -9.18 -2.65
N ARG A 37 -15.22 -9.35 -3.72
CA ARG A 37 -14.87 -10.66 -4.29
C ARG A 37 -13.94 -11.47 -3.37
N GLY A 38 -13.23 -10.81 -2.45
CA GLY A 38 -12.34 -11.44 -1.48
C GLY A 38 -11.02 -11.92 -2.04
N TYR A 39 -10.64 -11.50 -3.26
CA TYR A 39 -9.33 -11.78 -3.86
C TYR A 39 -9.06 -10.86 -5.06
N PHE A 40 -7.77 -10.69 -5.39
CA PHE A 40 -7.32 -10.08 -6.64
C PHE A 40 -6.62 -11.10 -7.54
N THR A 41 -6.73 -10.87 -8.84
CA THR A 41 -6.09 -11.64 -9.92
C THR A 41 -4.67 -11.16 -10.17
N LYS A 42 -3.87 -11.89 -10.96
CA LYS A 42 -2.53 -11.43 -11.35
C LYS A 42 -2.56 -10.14 -12.15
N LYS A 43 -3.58 -9.93 -13.00
CA LYS A 43 -3.74 -8.69 -13.77
C LYS A 43 -3.92 -7.49 -12.85
N GLU A 44 -4.82 -7.58 -11.88
CA GLU A 44 -5.07 -6.52 -10.89
C GLU A 44 -3.86 -6.32 -9.96
N PHE A 45 -3.22 -7.41 -9.51
CA PHE A 45 -1.96 -7.35 -8.76
C PHE A 45 -0.89 -6.55 -9.50
N LEU A 46 -0.68 -6.83 -10.80
CA LEU A 46 0.30 -6.12 -11.60
C LEU A 46 -0.05 -4.64 -11.73
N LYS A 47 -1.33 -4.27 -11.89
CA LYS A 47 -1.75 -2.86 -11.91
C LYS A 47 -1.39 -2.15 -10.61
N MET A 48 -1.78 -2.70 -9.47
CA MET A 48 -1.49 -2.11 -8.15
C MET A 48 0.02 -2.01 -7.88
N ALA A 49 0.76 -3.10 -8.17
CA ALA A 49 2.19 -3.16 -7.89
C ALA A 49 3.00 -2.23 -8.81
N MET A 50 2.62 -2.12 -10.08
CA MET A 50 3.26 -1.22 -11.04
C MET A 50 2.92 0.25 -10.79
N TRP A 51 1.68 0.57 -10.38
CA TRP A 51 1.29 1.91 -9.93
C TRP A 51 2.22 2.39 -8.81
N LYS A 52 2.47 1.54 -7.81
CA LYS A 52 3.34 1.92 -6.69
C LYS A 52 4.83 1.97 -7.05
N SER A 53 5.33 0.93 -7.72
CA SER A 53 6.74 0.87 -8.08
C SER A 53 6.98 -0.05 -9.28
N PRO A 54 7.28 0.50 -10.46
CA PRO A 54 7.64 -0.30 -11.64
C PRO A 54 8.96 -1.10 -11.48
N ARG A 55 9.83 -0.69 -10.55
CA ARG A 55 11.23 -1.12 -10.48
C ARG A 55 11.39 -2.65 -10.30
N PRO A 56 10.68 -3.35 -9.39
CA PRO A 56 10.79 -4.80 -9.25
C PRO A 56 9.85 -5.59 -10.17
N LYS A 57 9.48 -5.07 -11.36
CA LYS A 57 8.58 -5.74 -12.33
C LYS A 57 8.91 -7.22 -12.58
N LYS A 58 10.19 -7.57 -12.74
CA LYS A 58 10.65 -8.96 -12.92
C LYS A 58 10.15 -9.89 -11.81
N TRP A 59 10.15 -9.41 -10.57
CA TRP A 59 9.71 -10.18 -9.41
C TRP A 59 8.19 -10.27 -9.32
N TYR A 60 7.47 -9.22 -9.70
CA TYR A 60 6.01 -9.28 -9.75
C TYR A 60 5.54 -10.35 -10.74
N LEU A 61 6.14 -10.36 -11.93
CA LEU A 61 5.80 -11.30 -13.01
C LEU A 61 6.06 -12.77 -12.63
N SER A 62 6.99 -13.04 -11.70
CA SER A 62 7.33 -14.40 -11.27
C SER A 62 6.32 -15.02 -10.29
N ASN A 63 5.36 -14.26 -9.78
CA ASN A 63 4.26 -14.83 -9.00
C ASN A 63 3.25 -15.52 -9.92
N SER A 64 2.77 -16.72 -9.56
CA SER A 64 1.67 -17.39 -10.27
C SER A 64 0.31 -16.77 -9.91
N GLU A 65 -0.68 -16.95 -10.79
CA GLU A 65 -2.08 -16.55 -10.54
C GLU A 65 -2.59 -17.21 -9.26
N ASP A 66 -2.44 -18.53 -9.13
CA ASP A 66 -2.93 -19.29 -7.97
C ASP A 66 -2.37 -18.77 -6.65
N LYS A 67 -1.07 -18.46 -6.62
CA LYS A 67 -0.42 -17.93 -5.42
C LYS A 67 -0.94 -16.54 -5.06
N ILE A 68 -1.20 -15.69 -6.06
CA ILE A 68 -1.78 -14.35 -5.88
C ILE A 68 -3.20 -14.45 -5.32
N ILE A 69 -4.03 -15.32 -5.89
CA ILE A 69 -5.39 -15.56 -5.41
C ILE A 69 -5.36 -16.13 -3.98
N GLU A 70 -4.52 -17.13 -3.71
CA GLU A 70 -4.41 -17.75 -2.38
C GLU A 70 -4.02 -16.73 -1.30
N ILE A 71 -2.99 -15.92 -1.56
CA ILE A 71 -2.51 -14.92 -0.60
C ILE A 71 -3.54 -13.80 -0.42
N SER A 72 -4.13 -13.30 -1.49
CA SER A 72 -5.13 -12.22 -1.40
C SER A 72 -6.37 -12.66 -0.62
N LYS A 73 -6.83 -13.91 -0.77
CA LYS A 73 -7.89 -14.48 0.09
C LYS A 73 -7.54 -14.40 1.57
N LYS A 74 -6.31 -14.79 1.94
CA LYS A 74 -5.83 -14.72 3.33
C LYS A 74 -5.76 -13.28 3.84
N VAL A 75 -5.35 -12.33 2.98
CA VAL A 75 -5.27 -10.90 3.32
C VAL A 75 -6.66 -10.33 3.60
N PHE A 76 -7.65 -10.66 2.77
CA PHE A 76 -9.02 -10.15 2.97
C PHE A 76 -9.81 -10.90 4.04
N SER A 77 -9.40 -12.11 4.44
CA SER A 77 -10.07 -12.87 5.50
C SER A 77 -9.62 -12.52 6.93
N THR A 78 -8.53 -11.77 7.10
CA THR A 78 -8.02 -11.40 8.43
C THR A 78 -8.47 -10.00 8.85
N ASN A 79 -8.83 -9.84 10.12
CA ASN A 79 -9.12 -8.54 10.75
C ASN A 79 -7.89 -7.94 11.45
N TYR A 80 -6.75 -8.65 11.47
CA TYR A 80 -5.52 -8.14 12.08
C TYR A 80 -4.67 -7.38 11.06
N GLU A 81 -4.55 -6.07 11.24
CA GLU A 81 -3.94 -5.15 10.26
C GLU A 81 -2.46 -5.44 9.98
N LYS A 82 -1.68 -5.70 11.03
CA LYS A 82 -0.27 -6.12 10.88
C LYS A 82 -0.17 -7.38 10.02
N ARG A 83 -1.10 -8.32 10.20
CA ARG A 83 -1.09 -9.59 9.45
C ARG A 83 -1.32 -9.40 7.97
N LYS A 84 -2.13 -8.42 7.54
CA LYS A 84 -2.34 -8.12 6.11
C LYS A 84 -1.02 -7.78 5.41
N ILE A 85 -0.18 -6.95 6.05
CA ILE A 85 1.15 -6.61 5.53
C ILE A 85 2.09 -7.82 5.56
N GLU A 86 2.13 -8.58 6.66
CA GLU A 86 2.97 -9.78 6.77
C GLU A 86 2.61 -10.82 5.70
N LEU A 87 1.33 -11.07 5.45
CA LEU A 87 0.84 -12.00 4.41
C LEU A 87 1.24 -11.58 2.99
N LEU A 88 1.58 -10.31 2.76
CA LEU A 88 2.05 -9.84 1.47
C LEU A 88 3.58 -9.87 1.36
N THR A 89 4.28 -9.75 2.49
CA THR A 89 5.72 -9.41 2.52
C THR A 89 6.62 -10.50 3.12
N GLN A 90 6.10 -11.40 3.95
CA GLN A 90 6.90 -12.31 4.77
C GLN A 90 6.60 -13.80 4.49
N PRO A 91 7.60 -14.69 4.53
CA PRO A 91 7.36 -16.13 4.43
C PRO A 91 6.44 -16.66 5.55
N PRO A 92 5.67 -17.75 5.32
CA PRO A 92 5.61 -18.55 4.09
C PRO A 92 4.71 -17.96 3.00
N THR A 93 3.87 -16.98 3.34
CA THR A 93 2.90 -16.32 2.47
C THR A 93 3.47 -14.98 2.02
N LYS A 94 4.26 -14.96 0.96
CA LYS A 94 4.79 -13.71 0.39
C LYS A 94 4.56 -13.60 -1.10
N LEU A 95 4.38 -12.39 -1.59
CA LEU A 95 4.46 -12.09 -3.02
C LEU A 95 5.85 -11.56 -3.37
N ASN A 96 6.47 -12.13 -4.40
CA ASN A 96 7.78 -11.72 -4.86
C ASN A 96 7.76 -10.26 -5.32
N GLY A 97 8.74 -9.47 -4.90
CA GLY A 97 8.84 -8.05 -5.21
C GLY A 97 8.00 -7.14 -4.30
N VAL A 98 7.16 -7.69 -3.43
CA VAL A 98 6.29 -6.92 -2.54
C VAL A 98 6.98 -6.68 -1.20
N LYS A 99 7.22 -5.41 -0.89
CA LYS A 99 7.66 -4.92 0.43
C LYS A 99 6.58 -4.00 1.01
N VAL A 100 6.78 -3.48 2.22
CA VAL A 100 5.82 -2.60 2.92
C VAL A 100 5.22 -1.48 2.03
N PRO A 101 5.98 -0.76 1.19
CA PRO A 101 5.39 0.29 0.35
C PRO A 101 4.41 -0.24 -0.70
N VAL A 102 4.68 -1.42 -1.26
CA VAL A 102 3.81 -2.05 -2.26
C VAL A 102 2.63 -2.73 -1.58
N ALA A 103 2.85 -3.35 -0.42
CA ALA A 103 1.78 -3.98 0.35
C ALA A 103 0.75 -2.95 0.83
N SER A 104 1.19 -1.80 1.36
CA SER A 104 0.29 -0.71 1.76
C SER A 104 -0.45 -0.10 0.57
N ALA A 105 0.19 0.02 -0.60
CA ALA A 105 -0.49 0.44 -1.82
C ALA A 105 -1.58 -0.52 -2.28
N ILE A 106 -1.35 -1.84 -2.18
CA ILE A 106 -2.39 -2.84 -2.48
C ILE A 106 -3.60 -2.67 -1.55
N LEU A 107 -3.36 -2.46 -0.25
CA LEU A 107 -4.43 -2.24 0.72
C LEU A 107 -5.18 -0.93 0.45
N MET A 108 -4.47 0.17 0.20
CA MET A 108 -5.07 1.47 -0.14
C MET A 108 -5.89 1.42 -1.43
N LEU A 109 -5.39 0.82 -2.51
CA LEU A 109 -6.11 0.74 -3.78
C LEU A 109 -7.35 -0.17 -3.72
N THR A 110 -7.46 -1.04 -2.73
CA THR A 110 -8.62 -1.94 -2.55
C THR A 110 -9.57 -1.50 -1.43
N ASP A 111 -9.14 -0.58 -0.57
CA ASP A 111 -9.91 -0.03 0.54
C ASP A 111 -9.37 1.36 0.97
N PRO A 112 -9.54 2.39 0.13
CA PRO A 112 -8.90 3.70 0.32
C PRO A 112 -9.41 4.46 1.54
N GLN A 113 -10.58 4.08 2.08
CA GLN A 113 -11.14 4.70 3.28
C GLN A 113 -10.39 4.29 4.56
N ASN A 114 -9.73 3.13 4.56
CA ASN A 114 -9.11 2.55 5.76
C ASN A 114 -7.58 2.51 5.69
N TYR A 115 -6.98 2.71 4.51
CA TYR A 115 -5.54 2.58 4.32
C TYR A 115 -4.92 3.73 3.56
N GLY A 116 -3.78 4.19 4.07
CA GLY A 116 -2.83 5.03 3.35
C GLY A 116 -1.62 4.25 2.82
N VAL A 117 -0.86 4.87 1.93
CA VAL A 117 0.40 4.31 1.42
C VAL A 117 1.55 4.64 2.36
N ILE A 118 2.31 3.61 2.76
CA ILE A 118 3.49 3.76 3.62
C ILE A 118 4.73 3.91 2.73
N ASP A 119 5.24 5.13 2.59
CA ASP A 119 6.43 5.45 1.78
C ASP A 119 7.60 5.96 2.63
N ILE A 120 8.84 5.73 2.17
CA ILE A 120 10.04 6.22 2.87
C ILE A 120 10.03 7.74 3.06
N ARG A 121 9.45 8.49 2.12
CA ARG A 121 9.32 9.94 2.24
C ARG A 121 8.34 10.34 3.33
N VAL A 122 7.25 9.60 3.50
CA VAL A 122 6.30 9.82 4.61
C VAL A 122 7.01 9.61 5.94
N TRP A 123 7.81 8.54 6.07
CA TRP A 123 8.61 8.33 7.29
C TRP A 123 9.62 9.45 7.55
N GLN A 124 10.28 9.97 6.50
CA GLN A 124 11.21 11.10 6.64
C GLN A 124 10.49 12.37 7.11
N VAL A 125 9.29 12.66 6.59
CA VAL A 125 8.45 13.76 7.08
C VAL A 125 8.08 13.54 8.54
N LEU A 126 7.51 12.38 8.90
CA LEU A 126 7.11 12.08 10.27
C LEU A 126 8.27 12.17 11.27
N TYR A 127 9.45 11.71 10.88
CA TYR A 127 10.66 11.83 11.69
C TYR A 127 11.12 13.29 11.83
N LEU A 128 11.13 14.07 10.74
CA LEU A 128 11.52 15.48 10.75
C LEU A 128 10.62 16.32 11.66
N TYR A 129 9.33 16.01 11.73
CA TYR A 129 8.36 16.71 12.57
C TYR A 129 8.19 16.14 13.98
N GLY A 130 9.00 15.15 14.37
CA GLY A 130 9.07 14.67 15.75
C GLY A 130 7.89 13.80 16.19
N SER A 131 7.20 13.15 15.27
CA SER A 131 6.24 12.09 15.64
C SER A 131 7.03 10.90 16.21
N GLU A 132 7.10 10.79 17.54
CA GLU A 132 8.00 9.89 18.28
C GLU A 132 7.78 8.38 18.05
N ALA A 133 6.76 7.98 17.29
CA ALA A 133 6.40 6.58 17.06
C ALA A 133 7.22 5.85 15.97
N VAL A 134 8.30 6.44 15.44
CA VAL A 134 9.09 5.88 14.31
C VAL A 134 10.33 5.07 14.75
N ARG A 135 10.40 4.61 16.01
CA ARG A 135 11.47 3.71 16.44
C ARG A 135 11.09 2.24 16.24
N GLN A 136 11.60 1.68 15.13
CA GLN A 136 11.74 0.26 14.81
C GLN A 136 10.49 -0.47 14.29
N LEU A 137 10.49 -0.75 12.98
CA LEU A 137 9.88 -1.92 12.34
C LEU A 137 10.93 -2.62 11.48
#